data_AF-A0A259HJ83-F1
#
_entry.id   AF-A0A259HJ83-F1
#
_cell.length_a   1.000
_cell.length_b   1.000
_cell.length_c   1.000
_cell.angle_alpha   90.00
_cell.angle_beta   90.00
_cell.angle_gamma   90.00
#
_symmetry.space_group_name_H-M   'P 1'
#
loop_
_entity.id
_entity.type
_entity.pdbx_description
1 polymer ?
#
loop_
_entity_poly.entity_id
_entity_poly.type
_entity_poly.pdbx_seq_one_letter_code
_entity_poly.pdbx_strand_id
1 'polypeptide(L)'
;WRELLETQEFTEPRNIFKAVAYGCRYSHHADKKACGHIGTAEARKIMGEMDATEPTDRAALIRSFSAPSPCQQERGTEHWPINVHGLCAEDEAWAFIVGIEDGWFSYDRAGFFQWSPIGRDRYAAGDSASFTETSGQTAFAF
;
A
#
# COMPACT_ATOMS: atom_id res chain seq x y z
N TRP A 1 -11.27 -12.40 7.72
CA TRP A 1 -10.02 -12.01 8.41
C TRP A 1 -9.86 -12.61 9.79
N ARG A 2 -10.90 -12.74 10.63
CA ARG A 2 -10.76 -13.39 11.97
C ARG A 2 -10.22 -14.81 11.91
N GLU A 3 -10.67 -15.60 10.93
CA GLU A 3 -10.15 -16.94 10.64
C GLU A 3 -8.63 -16.96 10.39
N LEU A 4 -8.03 -15.87 9.88
CA LEU A 4 -6.57 -15.79 9.72
C LEU A 4 -5.87 -15.77 11.08
N LEU A 5 -6.44 -15.07 12.07
CA LEU A 5 -5.87 -14.98 13.41
C LEU A 5 -6.04 -16.29 14.19
N GLU A 6 -7.11 -17.04 13.91
CA GLU A 6 -7.27 -18.41 14.45
C GLU A 6 -6.12 -19.34 14.02
N THR A 7 -5.44 -19.04 12.89
CA THR A 7 -4.28 -19.83 12.45
C THR A 7 -3.00 -19.55 13.24
N GLN A 8 -3.00 -18.57 14.16
CA GLN A 8 -1.81 -18.16 14.93
C GLN A 8 -1.20 -19.31 15.73
N GLU A 9 -2.00 -20.30 16.15
CA GLU A 9 -1.52 -21.52 16.83
C GLU A 9 -0.69 -22.45 15.91
N PHE A 10 -0.86 -22.33 14.60
CA PHE A 10 -0.29 -23.21 13.57
C PHE A 10 0.69 -22.51 12.63
N THR A 11 1.00 -21.24 12.88
CA THR A 11 1.85 -20.42 12.02
C THR A 11 2.71 -19.48 12.84
N GLU A 12 3.62 -18.77 12.19
CA GLU A 12 4.42 -17.73 12.83
C GLU A 12 3.87 -16.35 12.49
N PRO A 13 4.05 -15.34 13.36
CA PRO A 13 3.57 -13.98 13.13
C PRO A 13 3.96 -13.41 11.75
N ARG A 14 5.18 -13.71 11.28
CA ARG A 14 5.65 -13.29 9.96
C ARG A 14 4.75 -13.72 8.80
N ASN A 15 4.10 -14.89 8.92
CA ASN A 15 3.25 -15.44 7.87
C ASN A 15 1.89 -14.73 7.86
N ILE A 16 1.38 -14.33 9.03
CA ILE A 16 0.17 -13.50 9.16
C ILE A 16 0.44 -12.12 8.55
N PHE A 17 1.57 -11.48 8.87
CA PHE A 17 1.93 -10.20 8.26
C PHE A 17 2.09 -10.29 6.74
N LYS A 18 2.71 -11.36 6.22
CA LYS A 18 2.76 -11.59 4.77
C LYS A 18 1.39 -11.79 4.14
N ALA A 19 0.46 -12.45 4.84
CA ALA A 19 -0.92 -12.58 4.37
C ALA A 19 -1.62 -11.22 4.32
N VAL A 20 -1.36 -10.33 5.29
CA VAL A 20 -1.84 -8.95 5.27
C VAL A 20 -1.28 -8.18 4.08
N ALA A 21 0.05 -8.18 3.90
CA ALA A 21 0.71 -7.52 2.77
C ALA A 21 0.17 -8.03 1.42
N TYR A 22 0.04 -9.34 1.27
CA TYR A 22 -0.53 -9.97 0.09
C TYR A 22 -1.98 -9.56 -0.14
N GLY A 23 -2.80 -9.59 0.91
CA GLY A 23 -4.19 -9.14 0.88
C GLY A 23 -4.31 -7.70 0.42
N CYS A 24 -3.51 -6.79 0.98
CA CYS A 24 -3.46 -5.39 0.56
C CYS A 24 -2.98 -5.21 -0.88
N ARG A 25 -2.01 -6.01 -1.35
CA ARG A 25 -1.45 -5.85 -2.69
C ARG A 25 -2.39 -6.35 -3.80
N TYR A 26 -3.12 -7.44 -3.55
CA TYR A 26 -3.85 -8.16 -4.59
C TYR A 26 -5.39 -8.09 -4.45
N SER A 27 -5.91 -7.46 -3.41
CA SER A 27 -7.36 -7.24 -3.26
C SER A 27 -7.75 -5.88 -3.81
N HIS A 28 -8.64 -5.81 -4.81
CA HIS A 28 -9.05 -4.55 -5.39
C HIS A 28 -9.96 -3.75 -4.42
N HIS A 29 -9.37 -2.91 -3.58
CA HIS A 29 -10.04 -2.21 -2.48
C HIS A 29 -11.18 -1.26 -2.89
N ALA A 30 -11.20 -0.83 -4.16
CA ALA A 30 -12.21 0.09 -4.69
C ALA A 30 -13.40 -0.61 -5.38
N ASP A 31 -13.33 -1.93 -5.63
CA ASP A 31 -14.39 -2.67 -6.31
C ASP A 31 -14.97 -3.71 -5.35
N LYS A 32 -16.16 -3.48 -4.79
CA LYS A 32 -16.80 -4.41 -3.85
C LYS A 32 -17.04 -5.82 -4.43
N LYS A 33 -17.06 -6.00 -5.75
CA LYS A 33 -17.19 -7.32 -6.40
C LYS A 33 -15.85 -8.01 -6.65
N ALA A 34 -14.76 -7.24 -6.71
CA ALA A 34 -13.38 -7.73 -6.85
C ALA A 34 -12.51 -7.47 -5.61
N CYS A 35 -13.12 -7.00 -4.51
CA CYS A 35 -12.52 -6.89 -3.19
C CYS A 35 -12.09 -8.29 -2.78
N GLY A 36 -10.80 -8.58 -2.96
CA GLY A 36 -10.17 -9.74 -2.37
C GLY A 36 -10.27 -9.71 -0.84
N HIS A 37 -9.67 -10.72 -0.23
CA HIS A 37 -9.96 -11.22 1.11
C HIS A 37 -9.98 -10.20 2.28
N ILE A 38 -9.33 -9.03 2.18
CA ILE A 38 -9.36 -7.96 3.19
C ILE A 38 -9.18 -6.55 2.61
N GLY A 39 -9.84 -5.54 3.21
CA GLY A 39 -9.55 -4.11 3.00
C GLY A 39 -8.52 -3.52 4.00
N THR A 40 -8.05 -2.29 3.79
CA THR A 40 -7.07 -1.64 4.71
C THR A 40 -7.59 -1.49 6.14
N ALA A 41 -8.88 -1.21 6.32
CA ALA A 41 -9.49 -1.15 7.64
C ALA A 41 -9.50 -2.50 8.39
N GLU A 42 -9.59 -3.61 7.66
CA GLU A 42 -9.51 -4.96 8.25
C GLU A 42 -8.06 -5.35 8.48
N ALA A 43 -7.16 -5.01 7.54
CA ALA A 43 -5.72 -5.17 7.71
C ALA A 43 -5.22 -4.48 8.98
N ARG A 44 -5.63 -3.23 9.26
CA ARG A 44 -5.29 -2.54 10.52
C ARG A 44 -5.75 -3.28 11.76
N LYS A 45 -6.95 -3.87 11.74
CA LYS A 45 -7.46 -4.65 12.87
C LYS A 45 -6.58 -5.88 13.10
N ILE A 46 -6.21 -6.58 12.04
CA ILE A 46 -5.29 -7.73 12.12
C ILE A 46 -3.94 -7.29 12.68
N MET A 47 -3.36 -6.20 12.19
CA MET A 47 -2.09 -5.67 12.70
C MET A 47 -2.17 -5.32 14.19
N GLY A 48 -3.26 -4.67 14.62
CA GLY A 48 -3.49 -4.35 16.03
C GLY A 48 -3.69 -5.58 16.93
N GLU A 49 -4.43 -6.60 16.46
CA GLU A 49 -4.60 -7.87 17.20
C GLU A 49 -3.30 -8.70 17.28
N MET A 50 -2.35 -8.44 16.38
CA MET A 50 -1.01 -9.03 16.38
C MET A 50 0.02 -8.21 17.19
N ASP A 51 -0.41 -7.17 17.91
CA ASP A 51 0.45 -6.23 18.63
C ASP A 51 1.53 -5.55 17.75
N ALA A 52 1.26 -5.43 16.45
CA ALA A 52 2.19 -4.79 15.51
C ALA A 52 2.24 -3.28 15.72
N THR A 53 3.44 -2.71 15.60
CA THR A 53 3.66 -1.28 15.87
C THR A 53 3.54 -0.47 14.59
N GLU A 54 2.56 0.42 14.54
CA GLU A 54 2.43 1.32 13.40
C GLU A 54 3.64 2.28 13.32
N PRO A 55 4.29 2.40 12.14
CA PRO A 55 5.43 3.31 11.96
C PRO A 55 5.03 4.77 12.18
N THR A 56 5.83 5.50 12.97
CA THR A 56 5.61 6.93 13.21
C THR A 56 5.90 7.77 11.97
N ASP A 57 6.91 7.40 11.19
CA ASP A 57 7.22 8.00 9.90
C ASP A 57 6.78 7.09 8.75
N ARG A 58 5.51 7.23 8.37
CA ARG A 58 4.89 6.47 7.28
C ARG A 58 5.59 6.72 5.94
N ALA A 59 6.00 7.96 5.67
CA ALA A 59 6.61 8.33 4.40
C ALA A 59 8.01 7.73 4.26
N ALA A 60 8.81 7.75 5.34
CA ALA A 60 10.11 7.09 5.36
C ALA A 60 9.99 5.57 5.15
N LEU A 61 8.97 4.94 5.75
CA LEU A 61 8.71 3.52 5.50
C LEU A 61 8.43 3.25 4.01
N ILE A 62 7.55 4.03 3.37
CA ILE A 62 7.29 3.86 1.92
C ILE A 62 8.55 4.12 1.09
N ARG A 63 9.36 5.11 1.46
CA ARG A 63 10.61 5.43 0.76
C ARG A 63 11.68 4.34 0.90
N SER A 64 11.57 3.42 1.86
CA SER A 64 12.44 2.25 1.96
C SER A 64 12.23 1.23 0.84
N PHE A 65 11.12 1.33 0.09
CA PHE A 65 10.90 0.53 -1.11
C PHE A 65 11.90 0.92 -2.20
N SER A 66 12.06 0.03 -3.19
CA SER A 66 12.85 0.36 -4.38
C SER A 66 12.28 1.59 -5.07
N ALA A 67 13.18 2.43 -5.60
CA ALA A 67 12.79 3.63 -6.31
C ALA A 67 11.77 3.31 -7.42
N PRO A 68 10.67 4.09 -7.55
CA PRO A 68 9.69 3.89 -8.60
C PRO A 68 10.37 3.96 -9.97
N SER A 69 10.22 2.92 -10.78
CA SER A 69 10.77 2.86 -12.13
C SER A 69 9.73 2.31 -13.11
N PRO A 70 9.60 2.89 -14.31
CA PRO A 70 8.66 2.38 -15.29
C PRO A 70 9.14 1.05 -15.87
N CYS A 71 8.21 0.11 -15.98
CA CYS A 71 8.36 -1.10 -16.76
C CYS A 71 7.56 -0.93 -18.05
N GLN A 72 8.25 -0.93 -19.20
CA GLN A 72 7.58 -0.93 -20.50
C GLN A 72 7.11 -2.34 -20.80
N GLN A 73 5.79 -2.54 -20.85
CA GLN A 73 5.23 -3.76 -21.41
C GLN A 73 5.26 -3.68 -22.95
N GLU A 74 5.32 -4.85 -23.62
CA GLU A 74 5.43 -4.95 -25.09
C GLU A 74 4.33 -4.19 -25.86
N ARG A 75 3.21 -3.84 -25.21
CA ARG A 75 2.08 -3.10 -25.80
C ARG A 75 2.11 -1.59 -25.56
N GLY A 76 3.23 -1.03 -25.11
CA GLY A 76 3.40 0.42 -24.94
C GLY A 76 2.62 1.03 -23.76
N THR A 77 2.05 0.21 -22.88
CA THR A 77 1.46 0.68 -21.62
C THR A 77 2.55 0.73 -20.56
N GLU A 78 2.75 1.92 -19.97
CA GLU A 78 3.71 2.13 -18.90
C GLU A 78 3.13 1.64 -17.56
N HIS A 79 3.82 0.69 -16.92
CA HIS A 79 3.44 0.14 -15.63
C HIS A 79 4.51 0.48 -14.57
N TRP A 80 4.09 0.80 -13.35
CA TRP A 80 4.97 1.27 -12.28
C TRP A 80 4.97 0.31 -11.08
N PRO A 81 5.61 -0.86 -11.21
CA PRO A 81 5.51 -1.92 -10.22
C PRO A 81 6.05 -1.49 -8.85
N ILE A 82 5.43 -2.04 -7.80
CA ILE A 82 5.89 -1.86 -6.41
C ILE A 82 6.87 -2.99 -6.09
N ASN A 83 8.14 -2.65 -6.00
CA ASN A 83 9.24 -3.60 -5.72
C ASN A 83 9.73 -3.42 -4.28
N VAL A 84 9.50 -4.46 -3.47
CA VAL A 84 9.86 -4.50 -2.05
C VAL A 84 11.07 -5.41 -1.87
N HIS A 85 12.13 -4.87 -1.26
CA HIS A 85 13.34 -5.64 -0.92
C HIS A 85 13.82 -5.28 0.48
N GLY A 86 14.15 -6.29 1.29
CA GLY A 86 14.84 -6.10 2.58
C GLY A 86 13.97 -5.69 3.77
N LEU A 87 12.67 -5.49 3.60
CA LEU A 87 11.75 -5.21 4.70
C LEU A 87 11.37 -6.47 5.47
N CYS A 88 11.18 -6.34 6.78
CA CYS A 88 10.56 -7.40 7.55
C CYS A 88 9.06 -7.48 7.21
N ALA A 89 8.43 -8.61 7.54
CA ALA A 89 7.04 -8.84 7.14
C ALA A 89 6.06 -7.83 7.77
N GLU A 90 6.32 -7.39 9.00
CA GLU A 90 5.51 -6.38 9.71
C GLU A 90 5.58 -5.03 9.00
N ASP A 91 6.79 -4.56 8.71
CA ASP A 91 7.01 -3.30 7.99
C ASP A 91 6.42 -3.36 6.58
N GLU A 92 6.56 -4.49 5.87
CA GLU A 92 5.95 -4.68 4.55
C GLU A 92 4.42 -4.56 4.63
N ALA A 93 3.79 -5.20 5.62
CA ALA A 93 2.34 -5.11 5.82
C ALA A 93 1.90 -3.66 6.11
N TRP A 94 2.59 -2.97 7.02
CA TRP A 94 2.31 -1.57 7.32
C TRP A 94 2.50 -0.67 6.11
N ALA A 95 3.58 -0.86 5.35
CA ALA A 95 3.86 -0.08 4.15
C ALA A 95 2.73 -0.20 3.12
N PHE A 96 2.18 -1.39 2.90
CA PHE A 96 1.03 -1.53 2.02
C PHE A 96 -0.24 -0.86 2.56
N ILE A 97 -0.53 -0.99 3.87
CA ILE A 97 -1.68 -0.34 4.50
C ILE A 97 -1.60 1.18 4.32
N VAL A 98 -0.51 1.80 4.79
CA VAL A 98 -0.37 3.26 4.77
C VAL A 98 -0.15 3.80 3.36
N GLY A 99 0.52 3.04 2.49
CA GLY A 99 0.71 3.42 1.10
C GLY A 99 -0.60 3.48 0.31
N ILE A 100 -1.56 2.61 0.61
CA ILE A 100 -2.91 2.68 0.04
C ILE A 100 -3.68 3.87 0.62
N GLU A 101 -3.70 4.00 1.95
CA GLU A 101 -4.50 5.03 2.64
C GLU A 101 -4.04 6.45 2.32
N ASP A 102 -2.72 6.68 2.27
CA ASP A 102 -2.15 7.99 2.00
C ASP A 102 -2.03 8.25 0.48
N GLY A 103 -2.44 7.32 -0.38
CA GLY A 103 -2.50 7.50 -1.83
C GLY A 103 -1.16 7.35 -2.58
N TRP A 104 -0.15 6.74 -1.98
CA TRP A 104 1.11 6.40 -2.66
C TRP A 104 0.92 5.34 -3.74
N PHE A 105 -0.05 4.45 -3.55
CA PHE A 105 -0.35 3.35 -4.45
C PHE A 105 -1.78 3.41 -4.97
N SER A 106 -2.00 2.94 -6.18
CA SER A 106 -3.33 2.93 -6.82
C SER A 106 -3.45 1.81 -7.86
N TYR A 107 -4.69 1.43 -8.15
CA TYR A 107 -4.99 0.58 -9.30
C TYR A 107 -4.99 1.41 -10.59
N ASP A 108 -4.38 0.89 -11.65
CA ASP A 108 -4.52 1.45 -12.98
C ASP A 108 -5.85 1.04 -13.66
N ARG A 109 -6.09 1.55 -14.87
CA ARG A 109 -7.30 1.22 -15.64
C ARG A 109 -7.40 -0.26 -16.03
N ALA A 110 -6.28 -0.99 -16.01
CA ALA A 110 -6.22 -2.41 -16.29
C ALA A 110 -6.36 -3.27 -15.01
N GLY A 111 -6.50 -2.65 -13.84
CA GLY A 111 -6.66 -3.33 -12.56
C GLY A 111 -5.34 -3.77 -11.93
N PHE A 112 -4.19 -3.25 -12.36
CA PHE A 112 -2.91 -3.54 -11.72
C PHE A 112 -2.60 -2.55 -10.61
N PHE A 113 -2.24 -3.08 -9.43
CA PHE A 113 -1.81 -2.28 -8.30
C PHE A 113 -0.36 -1.81 -8.48
N GLN A 114 -0.15 -0.50 -8.45
CA GLN A 114 1.12 0.13 -8.80
C GLN A 114 1.34 1.45 -8.05
N TRP A 115 2.52 2.05 -8.20
CA TRP A 115 2.75 3.43 -7.74
C TRP A 115 1.77 4.38 -8.41
N SER A 116 1.13 5.24 -7.60
CA SER A 116 0.27 6.30 -8.11
C SER A 116 1.11 7.45 -8.69
N PRO A 117 0.57 8.27 -9.60
CA PRO A 117 1.27 9.46 -10.09
C PRO A 117 1.77 10.35 -8.94
N ILE A 118 0.90 10.64 -7.98
CA ILE A 118 1.21 11.44 -6.79
C ILE A 118 2.27 10.77 -5.93
N GLY A 119 2.19 9.44 -5.74
CA GLY A 119 3.16 8.68 -4.98
C GLY A 119 4.56 8.75 -5.56
N ARG A 120 4.69 8.71 -6.90
CA ARG A 120 5.98 8.89 -7.58
C ARG A 120 6.56 10.28 -7.36
N ASP A 121 5.72 11.31 -7.47
CA ASP A 121 6.14 12.71 -7.28
C ASP A 121 6.59 12.94 -5.82
N ARG A 122 5.86 12.39 -4.85
CA ARG A 122 6.24 12.41 -3.42
C ARG A 122 7.55 11.66 -3.17
N TYR A 123 7.76 10.50 -3.79
CA TYR A 123 9.00 9.74 -3.65
C TYR A 123 10.20 10.56 -4.18
N ALA A 124 10.05 11.16 -5.36
CA ALA A 124 11.09 11.98 -5.98
C ALA A 124 11.40 13.25 -5.17
N ALA A 125 10.41 13.84 -4.49
CA ALA A 125 10.59 14.99 -3.61
C ALA A 125 11.40 14.67 -2.33
N GLY A 126 11.45 13.40 -1.92
CA GLY A 126 12.15 12.96 -0.72
C GLY A 126 11.57 13.57 0.56
N ASP A 127 12.43 14.17 1.38
CA ASP A 127 12.06 14.89 2.61
C ASP A 127 11.79 16.39 2.38
N SER A 128 11.77 16.84 1.14
CA SER A 128 11.59 18.27 0.82
C SER A 128 10.20 18.75 1.26
N ALA A 129 10.15 19.83 2.04
CA ALA A 129 8.90 20.45 2.53
C ALA A 129 8.00 21.05 1.43
N SER A 130 8.38 20.93 0.16
CA SER A 130 7.74 21.58 -0.99
C SER A 130 6.74 20.69 -1.74
N PHE A 131 6.41 19.50 -1.26
CA PHE A 131 5.31 18.75 -1.84
C PHE A 131 3.98 19.44 -1.50
N THR A 132 3.49 20.25 -2.44
CA THR A 132 2.15 20.84 -2.35
C THR A 132 1.20 19.89 -3.05
N GLU A 133 0.32 19.24 -2.29
CA GLU A 133 -0.76 18.47 -2.88
C GLU A 133 -1.66 19.46 -3.63
N THR A 134 -1.69 19.37 -4.96
CA THR A 134 -2.64 20.15 -5.77
C THR A 134 -4.03 19.53 -5.58
N SER A 135 -4.60 19.69 -4.39
CA SER A 135 -6.02 19.44 -4.15
C SER A 135 -6.78 20.48 -4.97
N GLY A 136 -7.39 20.04 -6.07
CA GLY A 136 -8.28 20.88 -6.86
C GLY A 136 -9.42 21.41 -5.98
N GLN A 137 -9.28 22.63 -5.49
CA GLN A 137 -10.35 23.39 -4.87
C GLN A 137 -11.39 23.73 -5.95
N THR A 138 -12.37 22.87 -6.15
CA THR A 138 -13.65 23.32 -6.69
C THR A 138 -14.41 24.00 -5.56
N ALA A 139 -14.31 25.33 -5.52
CA ALA A 139 -15.13 26.17 -4.66
C ALA A 139 -16.61 25.99 -5.05
N PHE A 140 -17.43 25.53 -4.09
CA PHE A 140 -18.88 25.66 -4.21
C PHE A 140 -19.24 27.12 -3.94
N ALA A 141 -19.82 27.79 -4.94
CA ALA A 141 -20.53 29.03 -4.75
C ALA A 141 -21.94 28.73 -4.20
N PHE A 142 -22.36 29.52 -3.21
CA PHE A 142 -23.64 29.44 -2.49
C PHE A 142 -24.84 29.82 -3.36
#